data_AF-A0A7J9N8I0-F1
#
_entry.id   AF-A0A7J9N8I0-F1
#
_cell.length_a   1.000
_cell.length_b   1.000
_cell.length_c   1.000
_cell.angle_alpha   90.00
_cell.angle_beta   90.00
_cell.angle_gamma   90.00
#
_symmetry.space_group_name_H-M   'P 1'
#
loop_
_entity.id
_entity.type
_entity.pdbx_description
1 polymer ?
#
loop_
_entity_poly.entity_id
_entity_poly.type
_entity_poly.pdbx_seq_one_letter_code
_entity_poly.pdbx_strand_id
1 'polypeptide(L)'
;MGLPWYRVHAIVLNDSGRLLSIHIMHTALVAGWVGSMALYELVVFYPSNPVIDLMWRQGVVGAHIAFSGLCLLAAISHWDQGYFQQEIYRRVSAGLAENQSLLEAWSTIPKKLAFYDYIGNNPIKEGLFRVGSMDNGDGIAIGWLGHPIMDVNFLDRIVRADVPFRMAESKYSVEQ
;
A
#
# COMPACT_ATOMS: atom_id res chain seq x y z
N MET A 1 -9.41 -43.02 -34.05
CA MET A 1 -9.11 -41.57 -33.94
C MET A 1 -8.37 -41.35 -32.63
N GLY A 2 -7.26 -40.60 -32.64
CA GLY A 2 -6.52 -40.29 -31.41
C GLY A 2 -7.29 -39.34 -30.48
N LEU A 3 -6.79 -39.15 -29.25
CA LEU A 3 -7.35 -38.17 -28.32
C LEU A 3 -7.17 -36.73 -28.84
N PRO A 4 -8.16 -35.84 -28.71
CA PRO A 4 -7.99 -34.40 -28.94
C PRO A 4 -6.95 -33.79 -27.98
N TRP A 5 -6.22 -32.76 -28.43
CA TRP A 5 -5.10 -32.15 -27.69
C TRP A 5 -5.46 -31.66 -26.27
N TYR A 6 -6.68 -31.13 -26.08
CA TYR A 6 -7.14 -30.64 -24.79
C TYR A 6 -7.59 -31.76 -23.83
N ARG A 7 -7.59 -33.03 -24.28
CA ARG A 7 -7.97 -34.20 -23.48
C ARG A 7 -6.80 -35.10 -23.11
N VAL A 8 -5.56 -34.75 -23.45
CA VAL A 8 -4.39 -35.63 -23.28
C VAL A 8 -4.17 -36.06 -21.82
N HIS A 9 -4.51 -35.22 -20.84
CA HIS A 9 -4.38 -35.56 -19.42
C HIS A 9 -5.48 -36.49 -18.89
N ALA A 10 -6.55 -36.75 -19.65
CA ALA A 10 -7.60 -37.69 -19.22
C ALA A 10 -7.09 -39.14 -19.12
N ILE A 11 -5.93 -39.44 -19.72
CA ILE A 11 -5.32 -40.77 -19.69
C ILE A 11 -4.96 -41.26 -18.28
N VAL A 12 -4.76 -40.36 -17.31
CA VAL A 12 -4.38 -40.72 -15.94
C VAL A 12 -5.56 -40.82 -14.96
N LEU A 13 -6.80 -40.61 -15.41
CA LEU A 13 -7.97 -40.58 -14.52
C LEU A 13 -8.20 -41.88 -13.74
N ASN A 14 -7.86 -43.02 -14.35
CA ASN A 14 -8.01 -44.35 -13.75
C ASN A 14 -6.67 -45.03 -13.42
N ASP A 15 -5.56 -44.28 -13.43
CA ASP A 15 -4.22 -44.76 -13.06
C ASP A 15 -3.70 -43.95 -11.86
N SER A 16 -3.94 -44.47 -10.66
CA SER A 16 -3.60 -43.79 -9.40
C SER A 16 -2.09 -43.57 -9.23
N GLY A 17 -1.25 -44.45 -9.76
CA GLY A 17 0.21 -44.32 -9.70
C GLY A 17 0.71 -43.15 -10.56
N ARG A 18 0.24 -43.07 -11.82
CA ARG A 18 0.58 -41.96 -12.71
C ARG A 18 -0.01 -40.65 -12.24
N LEU A 19 -1.24 -40.68 -11.72
CA LEU A 19 -1.89 -39.51 -11.16
C LEU A 19 -1.08 -38.96 -9.97
N LEU A 20 -0.64 -39.82 -9.05
CA LEU A 20 0.23 -39.41 -7.93
C LEU A 20 1.56 -38.82 -8.43
N SER A 21 2.19 -39.45 -9.42
CA SER A 21 3.44 -38.95 -10.00
C SER A 21 3.29 -37.54 -10.60
N ILE A 22 2.19 -37.26 -11.29
CA ILE A 22 1.89 -35.92 -11.84
C ILE A 22 1.67 -34.91 -10.72
N HIS A 23 0.97 -35.28 -9.65
CA HIS A 23 0.82 -34.39 -8.49
C HIS A 23 2.17 -34.06 -7.85
N ILE A 24 3.05 -35.06 -7.68
CA ILE A 24 4.41 -34.84 -7.17
C ILE A 24 5.18 -33.90 -8.11
N MET A 25 5.12 -34.13 -9.43
CA MET A 25 5.74 -33.27 -10.43
C MET A 25 5.21 -31.82 -10.36
N HIS A 26 3.89 -31.64 -10.29
CA HIS A 26 3.27 -30.32 -10.20
C HIS A 26 3.69 -29.61 -8.90
N THR A 27 3.67 -30.31 -7.77
CA THR A 27 4.14 -29.77 -6.48
C THR A 27 5.62 -29.38 -6.55
N ALA A 28 6.46 -30.19 -7.18
CA ALA A 28 7.87 -29.86 -7.39
C ALA A 28 8.07 -28.61 -8.26
N LEU A 29 7.27 -28.44 -9.31
CA LEU A 29 7.28 -27.23 -10.15
C LEU A 29 6.86 -25.97 -9.36
N VAL A 30 5.79 -26.08 -8.56
CA VAL A 30 5.35 -24.99 -7.68
C VAL A 30 6.43 -24.65 -6.66
N ALA A 31 7.04 -25.64 -6.02
CA ALA A 31 8.12 -25.43 -5.07
C ALA A 31 9.35 -24.76 -5.71
N GLY A 32 9.72 -25.20 -6.92
CA GLY A 32 10.80 -24.58 -7.70
C GLY A 32 10.51 -23.13 -8.09
N TRP A 33 9.26 -22.82 -8.44
CA TRP A 33 8.82 -21.45 -8.71
C TRP A 33 8.89 -20.57 -7.47
N VAL A 34 8.37 -21.03 -6.31
CA VAL A 34 8.44 -20.31 -5.04
C VAL A 34 9.90 -20.02 -4.66
N GLY A 35 10.78 -21.02 -4.77
CA GLY A 35 12.21 -20.83 -4.49
C GLY A 35 12.87 -19.83 -5.44
N SER A 36 12.55 -19.88 -6.73
CA SER A 36 13.08 -18.93 -7.72
C SER A 36 12.59 -17.51 -7.48
N MET A 37 11.32 -17.32 -7.13
CA MET A 37 10.75 -16.02 -6.77
C MET A 37 11.36 -15.46 -5.50
N ALA A 38 11.54 -16.29 -4.46
CA ALA A 38 12.20 -15.86 -3.23
C ALA A 38 13.65 -15.42 -3.46
N LEU A 39 14.40 -16.15 -4.30
CA LEU A 39 15.76 -15.74 -4.68
C LEU A 39 15.77 -14.45 -5.50
N TYR A 40 14.84 -14.30 -6.44
CA TYR A 40 14.69 -13.06 -7.20
C TYR A 40 14.44 -11.87 -6.28
N GLU A 41 13.46 -11.99 -5.37
CA GLU A 41 13.13 -10.96 -4.38
C GLU A 41 14.32 -10.62 -3.48
N LEU A 42 15.07 -11.63 -3.00
CA LEU A 42 16.25 -11.42 -2.18
C LEU A 42 17.32 -10.58 -2.91
N VAL A 43 17.47 -10.75 -4.22
CA VAL A 43 18.47 -10.05 -5.03
C VAL A 43 18.07 -8.60 -5.30
N VAL A 44 16.78 -8.32 -5.49
CA VAL A 44 16.29 -6.97 -5.81
C VAL A 44 15.90 -6.15 -4.59
N PHE A 45 15.61 -6.80 -3.46
CA PHE A 45 15.14 -6.16 -2.23
C PHE A 45 16.24 -5.32 -1.57
N TYR A 46 15.87 -4.10 -1.16
CA TYR A 46 16.74 -3.17 -0.47
C TYR A 46 16.30 -2.99 0.99
N PRO A 47 17.01 -3.61 1.97
CA PRO A 47 16.57 -3.66 3.37
C PRO A 47 16.88 -2.40 4.21
N SER A 48 17.44 -1.34 3.63
CA SER A 48 18.09 -0.27 4.42
C SER A 48 17.14 0.62 5.22
N ASN A 49 15.86 0.74 4.85
CA ASN A 49 14.92 1.63 5.55
C ASN A 49 13.56 0.96 5.84
N PRO A 50 13.44 0.20 6.94
CA PRO A 50 12.23 -0.53 7.28
C PRO A 50 11.08 0.37 7.78
N VAL A 51 11.29 1.68 7.90
CA VAL A 51 10.29 2.65 8.39
C VAL A 51 9.50 3.22 7.24
N ILE A 52 10.20 3.71 6.21
CA ILE A 52 9.62 4.42 5.08
C ILE A 52 10.06 3.86 3.71
N ASP A 53 10.58 2.65 3.64
CA ASP A 53 10.80 1.90 2.39
C ASP A 53 10.57 0.41 2.67
N LEU A 54 9.29 0.05 2.85
CA LEU A 54 8.90 -1.30 3.27
C LEU A 54 8.83 -2.25 2.07
N MET A 55 8.94 -3.55 2.34
CA MET A 55 8.84 -4.63 1.35
C MET A 55 7.65 -4.48 0.38
N TRP A 56 6.48 -4.07 0.89
CA TRP A 56 5.28 -3.92 0.05
C TRP A 56 5.37 -2.75 -0.93
N ARG A 57 6.20 -1.74 -0.68
CA ARG A 57 6.44 -0.66 -1.65
C ARG A 57 7.37 -1.06 -2.77
N GLN A 58 8.41 -1.82 -2.44
CA GLN A 58 9.35 -2.36 -3.41
C GLN A 58 8.76 -3.47 -4.30
N GLY A 59 7.48 -3.81 -4.13
CA GLY A 59 6.82 -4.83 -4.95
C GLY A 59 7.21 -6.26 -4.58
N VAL A 60 7.70 -6.50 -3.36
CA VAL A 60 8.08 -7.84 -2.89
C VAL A 60 6.82 -8.68 -2.70
N VAL A 61 6.63 -9.69 -3.54
CA VAL A 61 5.42 -10.54 -3.65
C VAL A 61 5.36 -11.57 -2.53
N GLY A 62 6.46 -11.97 -1.91
CA GLY A 62 6.45 -12.80 -0.69
C GLY A 62 5.62 -12.20 0.44
N ALA A 63 5.61 -10.86 0.57
CA ALA A 63 4.70 -10.15 1.46
C ALA A 63 3.26 -10.16 0.94
N HIS A 64 3.02 -10.17 -0.37
CA HIS A 64 1.69 -10.17 -0.97
C HIS A 64 0.98 -11.54 -0.87
N ILE A 65 1.68 -12.66 -1.07
CA ILE A 65 1.09 -14.02 -1.01
C ILE A 65 0.67 -14.38 0.42
N ALA A 66 1.41 -13.93 1.44
CA ALA A 66 1.04 -14.13 2.83
C ALA A 66 -0.07 -13.16 3.33
N PHE A 67 -0.24 -12.01 2.67
CA PHE A 67 -1.18 -10.95 3.11
C PHE A 67 -2.45 -10.85 2.23
N SER A 68 -2.61 -11.67 1.20
CA SER A 68 -3.64 -11.45 0.17
C SER A 68 -5.08 -11.63 0.66
N GLY A 69 -5.95 -10.71 0.22
CA GLY A 69 -7.39 -10.69 0.45
C GLY A 69 -7.81 -9.77 1.60
N LEU A 70 -7.61 -10.22 2.85
CA LEU A 70 -8.13 -9.53 4.02
C LEU A 70 -7.35 -8.24 4.36
N CYS A 71 -6.04 -8.22 4.16
CA CYS A 71 -5.22 -7.03 4.43
C CYS A 71 -5.41 -5.92 3.38
N LEU A 72 -5.75 -6.30 2.13
CA LEU A 72 -6.15 -5.35 1.08
C LEU A 72 -7.47 -4.65 1.45
N LEU A 73 -8.48 -5.39 1.90
CA LEU A 73 -9.74 -4.82 2.38
C LEU A 73 -9.56 -3.98 3.65
N ALA A 74 -8.68 -4.41 4.56
CA ALA A 74 -8.33 -3.63 5.75
C ALA A 74 -7.65 -2.32 5.38
N ALA A 75 -6.68 -2.34 4.45
CA ALA A 75 -5.99 -1.12 4.00
C ALA A 75 -6.94 -0.09 3.37
N ILE A 76 -7.90 -0.54 2.56
CA ILE A 76 -8.93 0.32 1.97
C ILE A 76 -9.83 0.91 3.06
N SER A 77 -10.35 0.05 3.95
CA SER A 77 -11.25 0.48 5.03
C SER A 77 -10.58 1.48 5.97
N HIS A 78 -9.28 1.31 6.26
CA HIS A 78 -8.53 2.22 7.11
C HIS A 78 -8.44 3.62 6.50
N TRP A 79 -8.23 3.71 5.18
CA TRP A 79 -8.21 5.01 4.50
C TRP A 79 -9.59 5.67 4.50
N ASP A 80 -10.62 4.94 4.06
CA ASP A 80 -11.98 5.49 3.91
C ASP A 80 -12.58 5.98 5.23
N GLN A 81 -12.23 5.33 6.34
CA GLN A 81 -12.68 5.73 7.68
C GLN A 81 -11.76 6.75 8.37
N GLY A 82 -10.63 7.13 7.74
CA GLY A 82 -9.63 8.01 8.34
C GLY A 82 -9.00 7.42 9.61
N TYR A 83 -8.78 6.11 9.65
CA TYR A 83 -8.34 5.38 10.83
C TYR A 83 -7.00 5.91 11.39
N PHE A 84 -5.98 6.05 10.53
CA PHE A 84 -4.67 6.53 10.94
C PHE A 84 -4.70 8.01 11.30
N GLN A 85 -5.42 8.82 10.53
CA GLN A 85 -5.71 10.21 10.84
C GLN A 85 -6.29 10.37 12.27
N GLN A 86 -7.30 9.58 12.64
CA GLN A 86 -7.89 9.62 13.98
C GLN A 86 -6.88 9.29 15.09
N GLU A 87 -6.05 8.26 14.90
CA GLU A 87 -5.01 7.89 15.86
C GLU A 87 -3.93 8.97 15.99
N ILE A 88 -3.54 9.61 14.88
CA ILE A 88 -2.61 10.75 14.88
C ILE A 88 -3.20 11.89 15.71
N TYR A 89 -4.44 12.30 15.44
CA TYR A 89 -5.10 13.37 16.19
C TYR A 89 -5.26 13.01 17.67
N ARG A 90 -5.59 11.76 18.01
CA ARG A 90 -5.67 11.30 19.40
C ARG A 90 -4.35 11.49 20.14
N ARG A 91 -3.21 11.17 19.51
CA ARG A 91 -1.87 11.35 20.10
C ARG A 91 -1.52 12.82 20.28
N VAL A 92 -1.78 13.64 19.27
CA VAL A 92 -1.54 15.09 19.34
C VAL A 92 -2.39 15.72 20.46
N SER A 93 -3.68 15.37 20.53
CA SER A 93 -4.58 15.85 21.59
C SER A 93 -4.12 15.42 22.99
N ALA A 94 -3.58 14.22 23.15
CA ALA A 94 -3.01 13.78 24.42
C ALA A 94 -1.78 14.60 24.81
N GLY A 95 -0.86 14.86 23.88
CA GLY A 95 0.31 15.71 24.14
C GLY A 95 -0.08 17.15 24.51
N LEU A 96 -1.09 17.72 23.83
CA LEU A 96 -1.63 19.03 24.17
C LEU A 96 -2.27 19.06 25.57
N ALA A 97 -2.96 17.99 25.98
CA ALA A 97 -3.53 17.87 27.33
C ALA A 97 -2.45 17.78 28.42
N GLU A 98 -1.25 17.32 28.08
CA GLU A 98 -0.06 17.30 28.93
C GLU A 98 0.71 18.65 28.93
N ASN A 99 0.10 19.72 28.41
CA ASN A 99 0.69 21.06 28.26
C ASN A 99 1.92 21.13 27.31
N GLN A 100 2.07 20.19 26.38
CA GLN A 100 3.07 20.29 25.33
C GLN A 100 2.69 21.38 24.32
N SER A 101 3.69 21.99 23.68
CA SER A 101 3.44 22.88 22.56
C SER A 101 2.92 22.10 21.34
N LEU A 102 2.24 22.78 20.41
CA LEU A 102 1.72 22.14 19.20
C LEU A 102 2.84 21.51 18.34
N LEU A 103 3.97 22.23 18.21
CA LEU A 103 5.14 21.74 17.48
C LEU A 103 5.73 20.50 18.16
N GLU A 104 5.81 20.49 19.48
CA GLU A 104 6.30 19.36 20.25
C GLU A 104 5.39 18.15 20.09
N ALA A 105 4.08 18.32 20.27
CA ALA A 105 3.10 17.25 20.08
C ALA A 105 3.20 16.62 18.68
N TRP A 106 3.30 17.42 17.62
CA TRP A 106 3.49 16.92 16.25
C TRP A 106 4.85 16.25 16.03
N SER A 107 5.92 16.73 16.68
CA SER A 107 7.27 16.15 16.57
C SER A 107 7.36 14.74 17.17
N THR A 108 6.46 14.40 18.11
CA THR A 108 6.39 13.04 18.70
C THR A 108 5.75 12.01 17.78
N ILE A 109 5.09 12.43 16.69
CA ILE A 109 4.39 11.51 15.80
C ILE A 109 5.39 10.64 15.03
N PRO A 110 5.29 9.30 15.10
CA PRO A 110 6.20 8.43 14.38
C PRO A 110 6.03 8.60 12.86
N LYS A 111 7.16 8.77 12.15
CA LYS A 111 7.18 8.85 10.68
C LYS A 111 6.45 7.70 9.99
N LYS A 112 6.54 6.48 10.54
CA LYS A 112 5.82 5.31 10.03
C LYS A 112 4.31 5.48 10.10
N LEU A 113 3.80 6.04 11.19
CA LEU A 113 2.37 6.28 11.38
C LEU A 113 1.87 7.36 10.42
N ALA A 114 2.59 8.47 10.32
CA ALA A 114 2.30 9.53 9.34
C ALA A 114 2.33 8.98 7.91
N PHE A 115 3.25 8.07 7.62
CA PHE A 115 3.35 7.44 6.31
C PHE A 115 2.16 6.51 6.01
N TYR A 116 1.57 5.82 6.99
CA TYR A 116 0.34 5.05 6.75
C TYR A 116 -0.88 5.91 6.41
N ASP A 117 -0.91 7.16 6.87
CA ASP A 117 -1.95 8.14 6.55
C ASP A 117 -1.69 8.88 5.22
N TYR A 118 -0.86 8.30 4.35
CA TYR A 118 -0.58 8.83 3.01
C TYR A 118 -1.32 8.06 1.93
N ILE A 119 -2.00 8.80 1.06
CA ILE A 119 -2.90 8.26 0.05
C ILE A 119 -2.20 7.44 -1.05
N GLY A 120 -0.92 7.68 -1.32
CA GLY A 120 -0.15 6.87 -2.27
C GLY A 120 -0.02 5.42 -1.82
N ASN A 121 -0.17 5.15 -0.52
CA ASN A 121 -0.14 3.80 0.03
C ASN A 121 -1.47 3.05 -0.06
N ASN A 122 -2.52 3.70 -0.56
CA ASN A 122 -3.83 3.07 -0.68
C ASN A 122 -3.87 2.18 -1.95
N PRO A 123 -4.07 0.86 -1.82
CA PRO A 123 -3.96 -0.07 -2.94
C PRO A 123 -5.00 0.11 -4.05
N ILE A 124 -6.12 0.82 -3.81
CA ILE A 124 -7.14 1.09 -4.85
C ILE A 124 -6.79 2.24 -5.79
N LYS A 125 -5.65 2.92 -5.55
CA LYS A 125 -5.19 3.99 -6.44
C LYS A 125 -4.44 3.49 -7.67
N GLU A 126 -4.19 2.19 -7.75
CA GLU A 126 -3.43 1.60 -8.85
C GLU A 126 -4.27 1.33 -10.11
N GLY A 127 -3.62 0.83 -11.16
CA GLY A 127 -4.24 0.58 -12.46
C GLY A 127 -3.69 -0.69 -13.09
N LEU A 128 -4.54 -1.40 -13.84
CA LEU A 128 -4.24 -2.76 -14.35
C LEU A 128 -2.91 -2.88 -15.11
N PHE A 129 -2.49 -1.82 -15.80
CA PHE A 129 -1.27 -1.79 -16.61
C PHE A 129 -0.16 -0.91 -16.02
N ARG A 130 -0.31 -0.43 -14.78
CA ARG A 130 0.78 0.19 -14.03
C ARG A 130 1.56 -0.91 -13.32
N VAL A 131 2.57 -1.43 -14.01
CA VAL A 131 3.38 -2.55 -13.52
C VAL A 131 4.62 -2.03 -12.80
N GLY A 132 4.97 -2.66 -11.68
CA GLY A 132 6.18 -2.37 -10.93
C GLY A 132 5.91 -2.14 -9.44
N SER A 133 6.94 -1.69 -8.73
CA SER A 133 6.87 -1.23 -7.35
C SER A 133 6.10 0.09 -7.26
N MET A 134 5.58 0.39 -6.06
CA MET A 134 4.99 1.70 -5.76
C MET A 134 6.04 2.80 -5.90
N ASP A 135 7.30 2.49 -5.56
CA ASP A 135 8.43 3.41 -5.71
C ASP A 135 8.69 3.84 -7.16
N ASN A 136 8.28 3.04 -8.15
CA ASN A 136 8.36 3.45 -9.56
C ASN A 136 7.27 4.49 -9.94
N GLY A 137 6.21 4.59 -9.14
CA GLY A 137 5.11 5.52 -9.33
C GLY A 137 5.37 6.87 -8.67
N ASP A 138 5.36 6.92 -7.33
CA ASP A 138 5.49 8.15 -6.54
C ASP A 138 6.90 8.41 -6.01
N GLY A 139 7.82 7.45 -6.15
CA GLY A 139 9.22 7.56 -5.77
C GLY A 139 9.53 6.98 -4.39
N ILE A 140 10.83 6.90 -4.07
CA ILE A 140 11.29 6.42 -2.76
C ILE A 140 11.10 7.54 -1.73
N ALA A 141 10.34 7.26 -0.67
CA ALA A 141 10.10 8.23 0.39
C ALA A 141 11.39 8.53 1.19
N ILE A 142 11.72 9.82 1.30
CA ILE A 142 12.94 10.29 1.98
C ILE A 142 12.66 10.70 3.43
N GLY A 143 11.51 11.33 3.69
CA GLY A 143 11.17 11.82 5.02
C GLY A 143 9.83 12.54 5.08
N TRP A 144 9.37 12.79 6.30
CA TRP A 144 8.16 13.55 6.58
C TRP A 144 8.50 15.02 6.82
N LEU A 145 7.82 15.93 6.15
CA LEU A 145 8.02 17.38 6.25
C LEU A 145 7.23 18.04 7.41
N GLY A 146 6.50 17.24 8.19
CA GLY A 146 5.64 17.72 9.27
C GLY A 146 4.17 17.85 8.85
N HIS A 147 3.32 18.21 9.82
CA HIS A 147 1.89 18.43 9.58
C HIS A 147 1.66 19.89 9.19
N PRO A 148 1.07 20.17 8.01
CA PRO A 148 0.75 21.53 7.61
C PRO A 148 -0.40 22.07 8.47
N ILE A 149 -0.26 23.30 8.95
CA ILE A 149 -1.32 24.00 9.69
C ILE A 149 -1.70 25.23 8.88
N MET A 150 -2.97 25.28 8.48
CA MET A 150 -3.56 26.45 7.84
C MET A 150 -4.26 27.28 8.92
N ASP A 151 -3.93 28.56 9.01
CA ASP A 151 -4.48 29.50 10.01
C ASP A 151 -5.88 30.00 9.60
N VAL A 152 -6.80 29.06 9.36
CA VAL A 152 -8.20 29.35 9.05
C VAL A 152 -9.11 28.30 9.71
N ASN A 153 -10.30 28.71 10.14
CA ASN A 153 -11.20 27.83 10.89
C ASN A 153 -12.08 26.97 9.96
N PHE A 154 -11.83 25.67 9.85
CA PHE A 154 -12.61 24.80 8.96
C PHE A 154 -13.81 24.08 9.62
N LEU A 155 -14.12 24.37 10.89
CA LEU A 155 -15.09 23.59 11.67
C LEU A 155 -16.55 23.73 11.17
N ASP A 156 -16.86 24.79 10.42
CA ASP A 156 -18.20 25.10 9.94
C ASP A 156 -18.51 24.57 8.53
N ARG A 157 -17.56 23.86 7.89
CA ARG A 157 -17.68 23.34 6.51
C ARG A 157 -17.94 24.43 5.45
N ILE A 158 -17.61 25.69 5.75
CA ILE A 158 -17.69 26.78 4.78
C ILE A 158 -16.40 26.79 3.95
N VAL A 159 -16.54 26.90 2.63
CA VAL A 159 -15.37 27.06 1.73
C VAL A 159 -14.72 28.41 2.01
N ARG A 160 -13.42 28.39 2.33
CA ARG A 160 -12.63 29.60 2.63
C ARG A 160 -11.54 29.88 1.60
N ALA A 161 -10.99 28.85 0.98
CA ALA A 161 -9.97 28.97 -0.04
C ALA A 161 -10.05 27.79 -1.02
N ASP A 162 -9.71 28.02 -2.29
CA ASP A 162 -9.56 27.03 -3.35
C ASP A 162 -8.46 27.40 -4.35
N VAL A 163 -8.18 26.47 -5.27
CA VAL A 163 -7.38 26.75 -6.46
C VAL A 163 -8.37 26.82 -7.64
N PRO A 164 -8.72 28.02 -8.11
CA PRO A 164 -9.78 28.17 -9.10
C PRO A 164 -9.35 27.62 -10.46
N PHE A 165 -10.25 26.89 -11.12
CA PHE A 165 -10.02 26.45 -12.50
C PHE A 165 -10.03 27.63 -13.49
N ARG A 166 -10.87 28.64 -13.23
CA ARG A 166 -10.97 29.88 -14.01
C ARG A 166 -10.71 31.09 -13.11
N MET A 167 -9.61 31.81 -13.37
CA MET A 167 -9.23 32.99 -12.58
C MET A 167 -10.20 34.16 -12.71
N ALA A 168 -10.84 34.33 -13.88
CA ALA A 168 -11.66 35.51 -14.19
C ALA A 168 -12.87 35.71 -13.24
N GLU A 169 -13.31 34.65 -12.57
CA GLU A 169 -14.48 34.66 -11.69
C GLU A 169 -14.15 34.14 -10.28
N SER A 170 -12.86 34.09 -9.92
CA SER A 170 -12.39 33.59 -8.62
C SER A 170 -12.91 34.42 -7.46
N LYS A 171 -13.38 33.74 -6.40
CA LYS A 171 -13.86 34.34 -5.15
C LYS A 171 -13.16 33.80 -3.91
N TYR A 172 -12.38 32.73 -4.07
CA TYR A 172 -11.75 31.99 -2.98
C TYR A 172 -10.29 31.65 -3.30
N SER A 173 -9.65 32.33 -4.25
CA SER A 173 -8.24 32.07 -4.53
C SER A 173 -7.36 32.46 -3.34
N VAL A 174 -6.25 31.75 -3.16
CA VAL A 174 -5.32 31.97 -2.04
C VAL A 174 -4.74 33.40 -2.01
N GLU A 175 -4.65 34.07 -3.16
CA GLU A 175 -4.12 35.44 -3.26
C GLU A 175 -5.11 36.55 -2.87
N GLN A 176 -6.41 36.23 -2.72
CA GLN A 176 -7.45 37.19 -2.35
C GLN A 176 -7.50 37.41 -0.83
#